data_AF-A0A495E8L3-F1
#
_entry.id   AF-A0A495E8L3-F1
#
_cell.length_a   1.000
_cell.length_b   1.000
_cell.length_c   1.000
_cell.angle_alpha   90.00
_cell.angle_beta   90.00
_cell.angle_gamma   90.00
#
_symmetry.space_group_name_H-M   'P 1'
#
loop_
_entity.id
_entity.type
_entity.pdbx_description
1 polymer ?
#
loop_
_entity_poly.entity_id
_entity_poly.type
_entity_poly.pdbx_seq_one_letter_code
_entity_poly.pdbx_strand_id
1 'polypeptide(L)'
;MLLRKVFKEGKNTLSVENYILKIERSYKKNLELKKRLNNYAFEPRTYALHQELDKIKLRLELLQISHLKLINTLKKPINFIEVYEQKVNKQLAESRLLDSYVKDYVIASKKTS
;
A
#
# COMPACT_ATOMS: atom_id res chain seq x y z
N MET A 1 -19.69 18.06 17.53
CA MET A 1 -19.75 18.57 16.14
C MET A 1 -18.42 19.22 15.71
N LEU A 2 -17.27 18.54 15.89
CA LEU A 2 -15.93 19.13 15.62
C LEU A 2 -14.98 18.25 14.77
N LEU A 3 -15.30 16.97 14.54
CA LEU A 3 -14.44 16.09 13.73
C LEU A 3 -14.69 16.17 12.22
N ARG A 4 -15.78 16.82 11.78
CA ARG A 4 -16.06 17.01 10.33
C ARG A 4 -15.14 18.04 9.65
N LYS A 5 -14.32 18.79 10.39
CA LYS A 5 -13.42 19.82 9.83
C LYS A 5 -11.98 19.36 9.58
N VAL A 6 -11.57 18.19 10.08
CA VAL A 6 -10.19 17.69 9.88
C VAL A 6 -10.04 17.01 8.52
N PHE A 7 -11.12 16.44 7.98
CA PHE A 7 -11.20 16.05 6.58
C PHE A 7 -11.70 17.24 5.75
N LYS A 8 -10.82 18.21 5.54
CA LYS A 8 -11.04 19.23 4.50
C LYS A 8 -10.98 18.49 3.15
N GLU A 9 -12.14 17.98 2.76
CA GLU A 9 -12.51 17.49 1.43
C GLU A 9 -11.99 18.46 0.36
N GLY A 10 -11.33 17.93 -0.68
CA GLY A 10 -11.17 18.64 -1.95
C GLY A 10 -9.76 18.73 -2.56
N LYS A 11 -8.66 18.51 -1.82
CA LYS A 11 -7.30 18.68 -2.41
C LYS A 11 -6.48 17.39 -2.64
N ASN A 12 -6.77 16.28 -1.95
CA ASN A 12 -5.92 15.08 -2.01
C ASN A 12 -6.37 14.01 -3.03
N THR A 13 -7.64 13.96 -3.42
CA THR A 13 -8.15 12.96 -4.40
C THR A 13 -7.68 13.24 -5.82
N LEU A 14 -7.73 14.52 -6.24
CA LEU A 14 -7.10 15.02 -7.47
C LEU A 14 -5.60 14.67 -7.54
N SER A 15 -4.91 14.48 -6.41
CA SER A 15 -3.50 14.12 -6.40
C SER A 15 -3.28 12.62 -6.67
N VAL A 16 -4.05 11.74 -6.03
CA VAL A 16 -3.85 10.28 -6.12
C VAL A 16 -4.24 9.75 -7.50
N GLU A 17 -5.37 10.19 -8.04
CA GLU A 17 -5.79 9.81 -9.41
C GLU A 17 -4.76 10.25 -10.46
N ASN A 18 -4.21 11.46 -10.31
CA ASN A 18 -3.15 11.95 -11.18
C ASN A 18 -1.87 11.10 -11.08
N TYR A 19 -1.51 10.62 -9.89
CA TYR A 19 -0.37 9.71 -9.73
C TYR A 19 -0.66 8.33 -10.32
N ILE A 20 -1.88 7.80 -10.18
CA ILE A 20 -2.33 6.57 -10.83
C ILE A 20 -2.19 6.70 -12.36
N LEU A 21 -2.68 7.79 -12.94
CA LEU A 21 -2.56 8.03 -14.39
C LEU A 21 -1.09 8.14 -14.84
N LYS A 22 -0.23 8.82 -14.07
CA LYS A 22 1.20 8.91 -14.37
C LYS A 22 1.89 7.55 -14.37
N ILE A 23 1.63 6.73 -13.35
CA ILE A 23 2.25 5.41 -13.23
C ILE A 23 1.70 4.43 -14.28
N GLU A 24 0.41 4.49 -14.62
CA GLU A 24 -0.20 3.68 -15.69
C GLU A 24 0.37 4.04 -17.07
N ARG A 25 0.57 5.33 -17.35
CA ARG A 25 1.22 5.79 -18.59
C ARG A 25 2.67 5.29 -18.66
N SER A 26 3.41 5.40 -17.57
CA SER A 26 4.78 4.88 -17.48
C SER A 26 4.82 3.36 -17.67
N TYR A 27 3.88 2.62 -17.08
CA TYR A 27 3.76 1.17 -17.26
C TYR A 27 3.51 0.79 -18.72
N LYS A 28 2.59 1.47 -19.41
CA LYS A 28 2.34 1.27 -20.85
C LYS A 28 3.59 1.53 -21.68
N LYS A 29 4.33 2.61 -21.39
CA LYS A 29 5.62 2.90 -22.05
C LYS A 29 6.64 1.78 -21.82
N ASN A 30 6.71 1.21 -20.62
CA ASN A 30 7.62 0.09 -20.33
C ASN A 30 7.24 -1.18 -21.12
N LEU A 31 5.95 -1.42 -21.34
CA LEU A 31 5.49 -2.52 -22.21
C LEU A 31 5.94 -2.31 -23.66
N GLU A 32 5.84 -1.07 -24.17
CA GLU A 32 6.32 -0.73 -25.51
C GLU A 32 7.83 -0.90 -25.64
N LEU A 33 8.61 -0.47 -24.64
CA LEU A 33 10.06 -0.68 -24.60
C LEU A 33 10.40 -2.17 -24.63
N LYS A 34 9.72 -3.00 -23.83
CA LYS A 34 9.90 -4.46 -23.85
C LYS A 34 9.57 -5.07 -25.22
N LYS A 35 8.48 -4.61 -25.86
CA LYS A 35 8.13 -5.03 -27.24
C LYS A 35 9.22 -4.67 -28.24
N ARG A 36 9.77 -3.45 -28.17
CA ARG A 36 10.87 -3.00 -29.05
C ARG A 36 12.13 -3.85 -28.86
N LEU A 37 12.51 -4.16 -27.63
CA LEU A 37 13.68 -5.00 -27.34
C LEU A 37 13.53 -6.46 -27.74
N ASN A 38 12.29 -6.93 -27.96
CA ASN A 38 12.00 -8.27 -28.46
C ASN A 38 11.83 -8.33 -29.98
N ASN A 39 11.96 -7.19 -30.68
CA ASN A 39 11.93 -7.18 -32.14
C ASN A 39 13.26 -7.73 -32.68
N TYR A 40 13.16 -8.65 -33.64
CA TYR A 40 14.26 -9.29 -34.35
C TYR A 40 15.28 -8.30 -34.93
N ALA A 41 14.84 -7.09 -35.31
CA ALA A 41 15.73 -6.04 -35.79
C ALA A 41 16.79 -5.58 -34.76
N PHE A 42 16.57 -5.85 -33.46
CA PHE A 42 17.47 -5.50 -32.37
C PHE A 42 18.11 -6.71 -31.70
N GLU A 43 18.16 -7.85 -32.40
CA GLU A 43 18.82 -9.04 -31.88
C GLU A 43 20.35 -8.78 -31.70
N PRO A 44 20.91 -9.08 -30.51
CA PRO A 44 22.29 -8.75 -30.21
C PRO A 44 23.24 -9.64 -31.01
N ARG A 45 24.16 -9.02 -31.74
CA ARG A 45 25.13 -9.72 -32.60
C ARG A 45 26.43 -10.09 -31.88
N THR A 46 26.62 -9.62 -30.66
CA THR A 46 27.80 -9.91 -29.84
C THR A 46 27.38 -10.33 -28.45
N TYR A 47 28.25 -11.11 -27.79
CA TYR A 47 28.02 -11.57 -26.43
C TYR A 47 27.84 -10.41 -25.44
N ALA A 48 28.64 -9.35 -25.57
CA ALA A 48 28.51 -8.16 -24.73
C ALA A 48 27.13 -7.49 -24.90
N LEU A 49 26.63 -7.37 -26.13
CA LEU A 49 25.29 -6.83 -26.39
C LEU A 49 24.19 -7.74 -25.85
N HIS A 50 24.40 -9.06 -25.84
CA HIS A 50 23.45 -10.01 -25.25
C HIS A 50 23.34 -9.79 -23.73
N GLN A 51 24.48 -9.67 -23.04
CA GLN A 51 24.49 -9.39 -21.60
C GLN A 51 23.82 -8.06 -21.27
N GLU A 52 24.06 -7.01 -22.06
CA GLU A 52 23.39 -5.72 -21.87
C GLU A 52 21.88 -5.82 -22.11
N LEU A 53 21.45 -6.55 -23.15
CA LEU A 53 20.04 -6.79 -23.42
C LEU A 53 19.35 -7.50 -22.26
N ASP A 54 19.98 -8.54 -21.70
CA ASP A 54 19.44 -9.28 -20.55
C ASP A 54 19.30 -8.39 -19.31
N LYS A 55 20.32 -7.57 -19.01
CA LYS A 55 20.27 -6.59 -17.91
C LYS A 55 19.11 -5.61 -18.09
N ILE A 56 18.91 -5.09 -19.30
CA ILE A 56 17.83 -4.14 -19.61
C ILE A 56 16.46 -4.82 -19.47
N LYS A 57 16.31 -6.04 -19.99
CA LYS A 57 15.05 -6.83 -19.88
C LYS A 57 14.71 -7.10 -18.42
N LEU A 58 15.67 -7.55 -17.62
CA LEU A 58 15.48 -7.79 -16.19
C LEU A 58 15.04 -6.51 -15.45
N ARG A 59 15.71 -5.38 -15.72
CA ARG A 59 15.33 -4.08 -15.11
C ARG A 59 13.91 -3.66 -15.52
N LEU A 60 13.53 -3.85 -16.77
CA LEU A 60 12.17 -3.54 -17.24
C LEU A 60 11.12 -4.40 -16.55
N GLU A 61 11.38 -5.69 -16.35
CA GLU A 61 10.46 -6.60 -15.68
C GLU A 61 10.28 -6.25 -14.20
N LEU A 62 11.38 -6.00 -13.49
CA LEU A 62 11.33 -5.55 -12.09
C LEU A 62 10.55 -4.24 -11.95
N LEU A 63 10.78 -3.29 -12.87
CA LEU A 63 10.06 -2.02 -12.88
C LEU A 63 8.57 -2.22 -13.17
N GLN A 64 8.20 -3.09 -14.11
CA GLN A 64 6.80 -3.43 -14.42
C GLN A 64 6.09 -4.03 -13.20
N ILE A 65 6.73 -4.96 -12.49
CA ILE A 65 6.20 -5.56 -11.26
C ILE A 65 5.98 -4.47 -10.19
N SER A 66 6.96 -3.58 -10.02
CA SER A 66 6.87 -2.47 -9.07
C SER A 66 5.70 -1.52 -9.40
N HIS A 67 5.52 -1.17 -10.68
CA HIS A 67 4.41 -0.32 -11.13
C HIS A 67 3.05 -0.96 -10.86
N LEU A 68 2.89 -2.26 -11.14
CA LEU A 68 1.65 -2.98 -10.87
C LEU A 68 1.31 -3.02 -9.38
N LYS A 69 2.31 -3.28 -8.52
CA LYS A 69 2.13 -3.22 -7.06
C LYS A 69 1.67 -1.83 -6.63
N LEU A 70 2.33 -0.78 -7.11
CA LEU A 70 1.99 0.59 -6.76
C LEU A 70 0.58 0.98 -7.25
N ILE A 71 0.21 0.62 -8.48
CA ILE A 71 -1.15 0.83 -9.01
C ILE A 71 -2.19 0.15 -8.11
N ASN A 72 -1.95 -1.10 -7.72
CA ASN A 72 -2.87 -1.85 -6.87
C ASN A 72 -3.00 -1.20 -5.48
N THR A 73 -1.90 -0.76 -4.88
CA THR A 73 -1.91 -0.05 -3.59
C THR A 73 -2.66 1.27 -3.68
N LEU A 74 -2.46 2.04 -4.76
CA LEU A 74 -3.12 3.34 -4.93
C LEU A 74 -4.63 3.20 -5.25
N LYS A 75 -5.03 2.16 -6.00
CA LYS A 75 -6.44 1.89 -6.33
C LYS A 75 -7.22 1.25 -5.19
N LYS A 76 -6.54 0.52 -4.31
CA LYS A 76 -7.11 -0.07 -3.10
C LYS A 76 -6.42 0.54 -1.89
N PRO A 77 -6.66 1.82 -1.60
CA PRO A 77 -6.07 2.44 -0.42
C PRO A 77 -6.50 1.63 0.80
N ILE A 78 -5.53 1.12 1.56
CA ILE A 78 -5.82 0.53 2.86
C ILE A 78 -6.56 1.61 3.66
N ASN A 79 -7.76 1.29 4.12
CA ASN A 79 -8.51 2.19 4.98
C ASN A 79 -7.85 2.20 6.36
N PHE A 80 -6.78 2.97 6.50
CA PHE A 80 -6.03 3.09 7.75
C PHE A 80 -6.95 3.46 8.91
N ILE A 81 -7.98 4.27 8.64
CA ILE A 81 -8.97 4.66 9.64
C ILE A 81 -9.68 3.43 10.20
N GLU A 82 -10.15 2.53 9.33
CA GLU A 82 -10.82 1.29 9.73
C GLU A 82 -9.89 0.36 10.53
N VAL A 83 -8.63 0.23 10.11
CA VAL A 83 -7.63 -0.56 10.84
C VAL A 83 -7.37 0.01 12.24
N TYR A 84 -7.23 1.33 12.35
CA TYR A 84 -7.03 1.98 13.65
C TYR A 84 -8.30 1.97 14.51
N GLU A 85 -9.48 2.10 13.91
CA GLU A 85 -10.76 1.99 14.59
C GLU A 85 -10.94 0.61 15.24
N GLN A 86 -10.65 -0.47 14.50
CA GLN A 86 -10.64 -1.83 15.04
C GLN A 86 -9.68 -1.96 16.24
N LYS A 87 -8.49 -1.36 16.14
CA LYS A 87 -7.50 -1.38 17.22
C LYS A 87 -7.98 -0.61 18.46
N VAL A 88 -8.58 0.56 18.29
CA VAL A 88 -9.16 1.35 19.39
C VAL A 88 -10.27 0.57 20.06
N ASN A 89 -11.20 0.00 19.28
CA ASN A 89 -12.32 -0.77 19.84
C ASN A 89 -11.84 -1.98 20.64
N LYS A 90 -10.79 -2.68 20.17
CA LYS A 90 -10.15 -3.76 20.92
C LYS A 90 -9.59 -3.28 22.25
N GLN A 91 -8.83 -2.18 22.26
CA GLN A 91 -8.24 -1.64 23.48
C GLN A 91 -9.31 -1.15 24.48
N LEU A 92 -10.39 -0.56 23.99
CA LEU A 92 -11.52 -0.15 24.84
C LEU A 92 -12.22 -1.37 25.47
N ALA A 93 -12.36 -2.47 24.73
CA ALA A 93 -12.91 -3.71 25.28
C ALA A 93 -12.00 -4.31 26.36
N GLU A 94 -10.69 -4.37 26.11
CA GLU A 94 -9.70 -4.82 27.09
C GLU A 94 -9.71 -3.95 28.36
N SER A 95 -9.83 -2.63 28.21
CA SER A 95 -9.92 -1.71 29.35
C SER A 95 -11.18 -1.94 30.20
N ARG A 96 -12.34 -2.19 29.59
CA ARG A 96 -13.58 -2.51 30.33
C ARG A 96 -13.48 -3.83 31.07
N LEU A 97 -12.81 -4.81 30.46
CA LEU A 97 -12.59 -6.12 31.05
C LEU A 97 -11.67 -6.04 32.27
N LEU A 98 -10.59 -5.24 32.17
CA LEU A 98 -9.71 -4.93 33.31
C LEU A 98 -10.45 -4.22 34.44
N ASP A 99 -11.30 -3.25 34.12
CA ASP A 99 -12.12 -2.55 35.13
C ASP A 99 -13.05 -3.53 35.89
N SER A 100 -13.63 -4.51 35.19
CA SER A 100 -14.39 -5.59 35.83
C SER A 100 -13.53 -6.40 36.80
N TYR A 101 -12.35 -6.85 36.36
CA TYR A 101 -11.45 -7.65 37.20
C TYR A 101 -10.99 -6.91 38.46
N VAL A 102 -10.72 -5.61 38.34
CA VAL A 102 -10.36 -4.77 39.50
C VAL A 102 -11.55 -4.67 40.45
N LYS A 103 -12.77 -4.45 39.95
CA LYS A 103 -13.98 -4.40 40.79
C LYS A 103 -14.20 -5.71 41.54
N ASP A 104 -14.08 -6.85 40.86
CA ASP A 104 -14.25 -8.18 41.47
C ASP A 104 -13.22 -8.41 42.58
N TYR A 105 -11.95 -8.05 42.34
CA TYR A 105 -10.89 -8.12 43.34
C TYR A 105 -11.16 -7.24 44.58
N VAL A 106 -11.60 -6.00 44.36
CA VAL A 106 -11.95 -5.07 45.45
C VAL A 106 -13.12 -5.59 46.28
N ILE A 107 -14.11 -6.22 45.65
CA ILE A 107 -15.24 -6.84 46.38
C ILE A 107 -14.77 -8.05 47.18
N ALA A 108 -13.97 -8.94 46.59
CA ALA A 108 -13.48 -10.14 47.25
C ALA A 108 -12.59 -9.82 48.47
N SER A 109 -11.68 -8.85 48.33
CA SER A 109 -10.77 -8.44 49.41
C SER A 109 -11.48 -7.84 50.62
N LYS A 110 -12.63 -7.19 50.43
CA LYS A 110 -13.44 -6.64 51.53
C LYS A 110 -14.27 -7.68 52.27
N LYS A 111 -14.52 -8.85 51.70
CA LYS A 111 -15.28 -9.94 52.35
C LYS A 111 -14.42 -10.78 53.28
N THR A 112 -13.10 -10.70 53.17
CA THR A 112 -12.13 -11.47 53.96
C THR A 112 -11.47 -10.65 55.08
N SER A 113 -11.81 -9.37 55.23
CA SER A 113 -11.53 -8.53 56.41
C SER A 113 -12.78 -8.41 57.27
#